data_AF-A0A945GMX8-F1
#
_entry.id   AF-A0A945GMX8-F1
#
_cell.length_a   1.000
_cell.length_b   1.000
_cell.length_c   1.000
_cell.angle_alpha   90.00
_cell.angle_beta   90.00
_cell.angle_gamma   90.00
#
_symmetry.space_group_name_H-M   'P 1'
#
loop_
_entity.id
_entity.type
_entity.pdbx_description
1 polymer ?
#
loop_
_entity_poly.entity_id
_entity_poly.type
_entity_poly.pdbx_seq_one_letter_code
_entity_poly.pdbx_strand_id
1 'polypeptide(L)'
;ELGEGEPIPVEMKAGDVLLLTNLTPHASFENRTDEVRWSLDLRYQGAGAPNNVDEDPETYTEERDPVTMACYPPEADFVIRDAEHPEREVRTAEVFQALRRRYEEAKPFFPGRGWTAMSERGEK
;
A
#
# COMPACT_ATOMS: atom_id res chain seq x y z
N GLU A 1 1.03 -21.17 10.02
CA GLU A 1 0.40 -21.63 8.77
C GLU A 1 -0.91 -20.88 8.59
N LEU A 2 -1.19 -20.35 7.40
CA LEU A 2 -2.54 -19.87 7.08
C LEU A 2 -3.43 -21.11 6.99
N GLY A 3 -4.50 -21.17 7.78
CA GLY A 3 -5.35 -22.36 7.83
C GLY A 3 -5.87 -22.74 6.44
N GLU A 4 -6.07 -24.04 6.22
CA GLU A 4 -6.60 -24.65 5.00
C GLU A 4 -8.10 -24.33 4.82
N GLY A 5 -8.44 -23.04 4.74
CA GLY A 5 -9.79 -22.57 4.46
C GLY A 5 -10.07 -22.53 2.97
N GLU A 6 -11.25 -22.98 2.57
CA GLU A 6 -11.75 -22.76 1.22
C GLU A 6 -11.93 -21.24 0.99
N PRO A 7 -11.34 -20.66 -0.08
CA PRO A 7 -11.57 -19.25 -0.41
C PRO A 7 -13.04 -19.00 -0.72
N ILE A 8 -13.64 -18.01 -0.06
CA ILE A 8 -15.05 -17.66 -0.26
C ILE A 8 -15.12 -16.38 -1.12
N PRO A 9 -15.72 -16.41 -2.32
CA PRO A 9 -16.00 -15.21 -3.08
C PRO A 9 -16.96 -14.29 -2.32
N VAL A 10 -16.62 -13.00 -2.24
CA VAL A 10 -17.47 -11.97 -1.64
C VAL A 10 -18.01 -11.07 -2.75
N GLU A 11 -19.25 -11.33 -3.15
CA GLU A 11 -19.93 -10.47 -4.12
C GLU A 11 -20.29 -9.12 -3.48
N MET A 12 -20.01 -8.04 -4.19
CA MET A 12 -20.18 -6.67 -3.71
C MET A 12 -20.92 -5.85 -4.77
N LYS A 13 -21.86 -5.02 -4.32
CA LYS A 13 -22.52 -3.99 -5.13
C LYS A 13 -21.84 -2.64 -4.94
N ALA A 14 -22.05 -1.73 -5.88
CA ALA A 14 -21.58 -0.35 -5.74
C ALA A 14 -22.16 0.27 -4.44
N GLY A 15 -21.27 0.70 -3.55
CA GLY A 15 -21.61 1.25 -2.24
C GLY A 15 -21.47 0.27 -1.07
N ASP A 16 -21.29 -1.03 -1.33
CA ASP A 16 -20.99 -1.99 -0.26
C ASP A 16 -19.60 -1.74 0.32
N VAL A 17 -19.43 -2.06 1.61
CA VAL A 17 -18.15 -1.92 2.33
C VAL A 17 -17.72 -3.27 2.90
N LEU A 18 -16.53 -3.71 2.55
CA LEU A 18 -15.89 -4.89 3.13
C LEU A 18 -14.88 -4.45 4.19
N LEU A 19 -15.11 -4.85 5.44
CA LEU A 19 -14.15 -4.67 6.53
C LEU A 19 -13.40 -5.98 6.74
N LEU A 20 -12.07 -5.92 6.66
CA LEU A 20 -11.20 -7.05 6.97
C LEU A 20 -9.99 -6.60 7.78
N THR A 21 -9.38 -7.54 8.51
CA THR A 21 -8.09 -7.30 9.16
C THR A 21 -6.98 -7.35 8.12
N ASN A 22 -5.88 -6.63 8.32
CA ASN A 22 -4.71 -6.69 7.43
C ASN A 22 -4.06 -8.09 7.37
N LEU A 23 -4.41 -8.98 8.30
CA LEU A 23 -3.96 -10.37 8.34
C LEU A 23 -4.91 -11.35 7.63
N THR A 24 -6.08 -10.91 7.16
CA THR A 24 -7.01 -11.75 6.41
C THR A 24 -6.42 -12.04 5.03
N PRO A 25 -6.11 -13.31 4.67
CA PRO A 25 -5.65 -13.64 3.33
C PRO A 25 -6.77 -13.36 2.33
N HIS A 26 -6.46 -12.59 1.28
CA HIS A 26 -7.43 -12.20 0.26
C HIS A 26 -6.75 -12.01 -1.10
N ALA A 27 -7.53 -12.17 -2.16
CA ALA A 27 -7.10 -11.92 -3.54
C ALA A 27 -8.28 -11.46 -4.39
N SER A 28 -7.99 -10.76 -5.48
CA SER A 28 -8.95 -10.52 -6.55
C SER A 28 -8.81 -11.60 -7.63
N PHE A 29 -9.90 -11.93 -8.30
CA PHE A 29 -9.89 -12.74 -9.51
C PHE A 29 -9.64 -11.89 -10.75
N GLU A 30 -9.21 -12.55 -11.84
CA GLU A 30 -9.14 -11.95 -13.17
C GLU A 30 -10.51 -11.39 -13.58
N ASN A 31 -10.54 -10.11 -13.99
CA ASN A 31 -11.74 -9.51 -14.56
C ASN A 31 -11.87 -9.89 -16.03
N ARG A 32 -12.87 -10.72 -16.36
CA ARG A 32 -13.14 -11.21 -17.73
C ARG A 32 -14.26 -10.45 -18.44
N THR A 33 -14.58 -9.25 -17.97
CA THR A 33 -15.58 -8.37 -18.58
C THR A 33 -14.90 -7.23 -19.34
N ASP A 34 -15.64 -6.56 -20.22
CA ASP A 34 -15.15 -5.39 -20.97
C ASP A 34 -15.27 -4.08 -20.16
N GLU A 35 -15.54 -4.18 -18.85
CA GLU A 35 -15.78 -3.05 -17.96
C GLU A 35 -14.66 -2.89 -16.92
N VAL A 36 -14.36 -1.65 -16.54
CA VAL A 36 -13.36 -1.36 -15.49
C VAL A 36 -13.99 -1.55 -14.10
N ARG A 37 -13.37 -2.41 -13.29
CA ARG A 37 -13.75 -2.59 -11.87
C ARG A 37 -13.04 -1.56 -10.98
N TRP A 38 -13.80 -0.61 -10.43
CA TRP A 38 -13.30 0.36 -9.45
C TRP A 38 -13.50 -0.14 -8.01
N SER A 39 -12.50 0.04 -7.16
CA SER A 39 -12.59 -0.19 -5.71
C SER A 39 -11.69 0.80 -4.97
N LEU A 40 -12.10 1.22 -3.77
CA LEU A 40 -11.30 2.07 -2.88
C LEU A 40 -10.91 1.27 -1.64
N ASP A 41 -9.63 1.32 -1.27
CA ASP A 41 -9.11 0.74 -0.03
C ASP A 41 -8.87 1.86 0.99
N LEU A 42 -9.38 1.69 2.21
CA LEU A 42 -9.14 2.59 3.33
C LEU A 42 -8.55 1.78 4.48
N ARG A 43 -7.39 2.22 5.00
CA ARG A 43 -6.69 1.53 6.09
C ARG A 43 -6.69 2.37 7.34
N TYR A 44 -7.20 1.79 8.43
CA TYR A 44 -7.16 2.38 9.75
C TYR A 44 -6.00 1.78 10.52
N GLN A 45 -5.13 2.64 11.08
CA GLN A 45 -4.03 2.24 11.92
C GLN A 45 -3.91 3.17 13.13
N GLY A 46 -3.28 2.70 14.20
CA GLY A 46 -3.01 3.53 15.37
C GLY A 46 -2.05 4.66 15.04
N ALA A 47 -2.18 5.81 15.72
CA ALA A 47 -1.38 7.00 15.45
C ALA A 47 0.15 6.78 15.61
N GLY A 48 0.56 5.83 16.45
CA GLY A 48 1.97 5.47 16.64
C GLY A 48 2.52 4.44 15.64
N ALA A 49 1.71 3.95 14.69
CA ALA A 49 2.18 3.02 13.68
C ALA A 49 3.12 3.75 12.69
N PRO A 50 4.30 3.19 12.37
CA PRO A 50 5.18 3.76 11.36
C PRO A 50 4.46 3.93 10.02
N ASN A 51 4.78 5.01 9.31
CA ASN A 51 4.29 5.34 7.98
C ASN A 51 5.37 6.12 7.22
N ASN A 52 5.19 6.37 5.93
CA ASN A 52 6.21 7.02 5.11
C ASN A 52 6.04 8.55 5.05
N VAL A 53 5.21 9.15 5.92
CA VAL A 53 5.02 10.61 5.91
C VAL A 53 6.34 11.26 6.34
N ASP A 54 6.76 12.30 5.59
CA ASP A 54 8.00 13.07 5.82
C ASP A 54 9.32 12.28 5.64
N GLU A 55 9.27 11.03 5.17
CA GLU A 55 10.47 10.25 4.87
C GLU A 55 11.24 10.82 3.67
N ASP A 56 12.56 10.74 3.70
CA ASP A 56 13.40 11.14 2.56
C ASP A 56 13.69 9.91 1.67
N PRO A 57 13.33 9.92 0.37
CA PRO A 57 13.55 8.79 -0.51
C PRO A 57 15.04 8.40 -0.63
N GLU A 58 15.99 9.29 -0.40
CA GLU A 58 17.42 8.95 -0.44
C GLU A 58 17.87 8.07 0.74
N THR A 59 17.08 8.00 1.82
CA THR A 59 17.38 7.15 2.98
C THR A 59 17.01 5.68 2.78
N TYR A 60 16.29 5.36 1.70
CA TYR A 60 15.92 3.99 1.35
C TYR A 60 17.06 3.35 0.57
N THR A 61 18.02 2.80 1.30
CA THR A 61 19.18 2.06 0.78
C THR A 61 19.05 0.57 1.09
N GLU A 62 19.95 -0.25 0.55
CA GLU A 62 19.99 -1.71 0.80
C GLU A 62 20.19 -2.06 2.29
N GLU A 63 20.82 -1.17 3.04
CA GLU A 63 21.13 -1.34 4.46
C GLU A 63 19.95 -0.97 5.39
N ARG A 64 18.90 -0.33 4.86
CA ARG A 64 17.74 0.08 5.68
C ARG A 64 16.97 -1.14 6.15
N ASP A 65 16.61 -1.16 7.44
CA ASP A 65 15.81 -2.23 8.02
C ASP A 65 14.41 -2.30 7.37
N PRO A 66 14.04 -3.43 6.73
CA PRO A 66 12.75 -3.59 6.08
C PRO A 66 11.52 -3.38 6.96
N VAL A 67 11.62 -3.59 8.28
CA VAL A 67 10.47 -3.39 9.17
C VAL A 67 10.21 -1.91 9.48
N THR A 68 11.12 -1.02 9.11
CA THR A 68 10.99 0.44 9.27
C THR A 68 10.40 1.12 8.05
N MET A 69 10.09 0.37 7.00
CA MET A 69 9.53 0.87 5.75
C MET A 69 8.04 0.56 5.66
N ALA A 70 7.22 1.49 5.15
CA ALA A 70 5.83 1.15 4.82
C ALA A 70 5.76 0.16 3.63
N CYS A 71 4.55 -0.32 3.33
CA CYS A 71 4.31 -1.42 2.40
C CYS A 71 4.76 -1.17 0.94
N TYR A 72 5.08 0.07 0.58
CA TYR A 72 5.66 0.44 -0.71
C TYR A 72 6.58 1.67 -0.57
N PRO A 73 7.88 1.46 -0.26
CA PRO A 73 8.89 2.50 -0.11
C PRO A 73 8.97 3.54 -1.25
N PRO A 74 8.75 3.18 -2.53
CA PRO A 74 8.80 4.16 -3.63
C PRO A 74 7.63 5.14 -3.70
N GLU A 75 6.65 5.03 -2.82
CA GLU A 75 5.52 5.94 -2.76
C GLU A 75 5.64 6.89 -1.58
N ALA A 76 5.45 8.18 -1.89
CA ALA A 76 5.40 9.23 -0.90
C ALA A 76 4.01 9.25 -0.24
N ASP A 77 3.97 8.96 1.07
CA ASP A 77 2.80 9.24 1.88
C ASP A 77 2.67 10.76 2.08
N PHE A 78 1.42 11.23 2.19
CA PHE A 78 1.14 12.63 2.44
C PHE A 78 -0.08 12.78 3.34
N VAL A 79 -0.14 13.91 4.04
CA VAL A 79 -1.22 14.18 4.99
C VAL A 79 -2.35 14.92 4.29
N ILE A 80 -3.57 14.36 4.37
CA ILE A 80 -4.79 15.02 3.87
C ILE A 80 -5.44 15.89 4.95
N ARG A 81 -5.33 15.48 6.23
CA ARG A 81 -5.90 16.17 7.38
C ARG A 81 -5.11 15.89 8.65
N ASP A 82 -4.69 16.94 9.34
CA ASP A 82 -4.09 16.86 10.68
C ASP A 82 -4.52 18.13 11.44
N ALA A 83 -5.43 17.97 12.39
CA ALA A 83 -6.00 19.10 13.11
C ALA A 83 -5.01 19.72 14.12
N GLU A 84 -4.01 18.96 14.57
CA GLU A 84 -3.00 19.43 15.52
C GLU A 84 -1.83 20.09 14.78
N HIS A 85 -1.51 19.58 13.58
CA HIS A 85 -0.39 20.04 12.74
C HIS A 85 -0.83 20.33 11.28
N PRO A 86 -1.68 21.36 11.06
CA PRO A 86 -2.25 21.65 9.74
C PRO A 86 -1.19 22.03 8.68
N GLU A 87 0.01 22.43 9.10
CA GLU A 87 1.16 22.72 8.24
C GLU A 87 1.69 21.49 7.50
N ARG A 88 1.38 20.27 7.97
CA ARG A 88 1.79 19.02 7.32
C ARG A 88 0.89 18.65 6.15
N GLU A 89 -0.27 19.30 6.04
CA GLU A 89 -1.30 18.93 5.08
C GLU A 89 -0.96 19.35 3.65
N VAL A 90 -1.09 18.42 2.71
CA VAL A 90 -0.96 18.70 1.28
C VAL A 90 -2.31 19.19 0.74
N ARG A 91 -2.38 20.49 0.45
CA ARG A 91 -3.63 21.18 0.07
C ARG A 91 -3.77 21.47 -1.42
N THR A 92 -2.70 21.32 -2.20
CA THR A 92 -2.71 21.66 -3.63
C THR A 92 -2.10 20.55 -4.48
N ALA A 93 -2.49 20.52 -5.76
CA ALA A 93 -2.01 19.55 -6.72
C ALA A 93 -0.50 19.73 -6.99
N GLU A 94 0.00 20.96 -6.94
CA GLU A 94 1.41 21.28 -7.19
C GLU A 94 2.31 20.67 -6.11
N VAL A 95 1.93 20.79 -4.84
CA VAL A 95 2.66 20.20 -3.71
C VAL A 95 2.64 18.67 -3.81
N PHE A 96 1.47 18.09 -4.09
CA PHE A 96 1.34 16.65 -4.31
C PHE A 96 2.22 16.15 -5.46
N GLN A 97 2.23 16.85 -6.60
CA GLN A 97 3.06 16.49 -7.75
C GLN A 97 4.55 16.62 -7.45
N ALA A 98 4.97 17.67 -6.75
CA ALA A 98 6.37 17.85 -6.35
C ALA A 98 6.84 16.71 -5.45
N LEU A 99 6.02 16.30 -4.48
CA LEU A 99 6.31 15.18 -3.60
C LEU A 99 6.45 13.86 -4.38
N ARG A 100 5.54 13.58 -5.31
CA ARG A 100 5.59 12.39 -6.16
C ARG A 100 6.83 12.36 -7.06
N ARG A 101 7.13 13.49 -7.69
CA ARG A 101 8.32 13.64 -8.55
C ARG A 101 9.61 13.37 -7.79
N ARG A 102 9.72 13.84 -6.53
CA ARG A 102 10.91 13.60 -5.69
C ARG A 102 11.21 12.11 -5.54
N TYR A 103 10.20 11.30 -5.24
CA TYR A 103 10.36 9.85 -5.10
C TYR A 103 10.66 9.16 -6.43
N GLU A 104 10.01 9.60 -7.52
CA GLU A 104 10.25 9.08 -8.87
C GLU A 104 11.70 9.33 -9.35
N GLU A 105 12.25 10.51 -9.06
CA GLU A 105 13.61 10.89 -9.42
C GLU A 105 14.66 10.20 -8.55
N ALA A 106 14.44 10.10 -7.24
CA ALA A 106 15.36 9.48 -6.29
C ALA A 106 15.48 7.95 -6.46
N LYS A 107 14.43 7.28 -6.98
CA LYS A 107 14.38 5.83 -7.20
C LYS A 107 14.83 5.03 -5.95
N PRO A 108 14.13 5.22 -4.81
CA PRO A 108 14.47 4.56 -3.55
C PRO A 108 14.57 3.05 -3.70
N PHE A 109 15.49 2.43 -2.97
CA PHE A 109 15.63 0.99 -2.96
C PHE A 109 14.33 0.33 -2.49
N PHE A 110 13.90 -0.70 -3.21
CA PHE A 110 12.77 -1.54 -2.84
C PHE A 110 13.23 -3.00 -2.80
N PRO A 111 13.29 -3.65 -1.61
CA PRO A 111 13.76 -5.03 -1.49
C PRO A 111 12.85 -6.07 -2.16
N GLY A 112 11.76 -5.64 -2.81
CA GLY A 112 10.72 -6.52 -3.31
C GLY A 112 9.84 -7.05 -2.18
N ARG A 113 8.75 -7.75 -2.53
CA ARG A 113 7.87 -8.37 -1.52
C ARG A 113 8.34 -9.77 -1.08
N GLY A 114 9.53 -10.22 -1.51
CA GLY A 114 10.03 -11.57 -1.23
C GLY A 114 9.12 -12.71 -1.73
N TRP A 115 8.19 -12.42 -2.65
CA TRP A 115 7.23 -13.40 -3.17
C TRP A 115 7.84 -14.17 -4.34
N THR A 116 7.95 -15.49 -4.20
CA THR A 116 8.12 -16.40 -5.34
C THR A 116 6.76 -16.62 -5.99
N ALA A 117 6.65 -16.46 -7.31
CA ALA A 117 5.40 -16.69 -8.04
C ALA A 117 4.96 -18.15 -7.86
N MET A 118 3.65 -18.45 -7.84
CA MET A 118 3.18 -19.83 -7.67
C MET A 118 3.73 -20.78 -8.74
N SER A 119 3.91 -20.30 -9.97
CA SER A 119 4.53 -21.07 -11.07
C SER A 119 6.00 -21.40 -10.83
N GLU A 120 6.68 -20.66 -9.96
CA GLU A 120 8.11 -20.81 -9.63
C GLU A 120 8.32 -21.57 -8.33
N ARG A 121 7.25 -21.77 -7.55
CA ARG A 121 7.25 -22.68 -6.40
C ARG A 121 7.12 -24.09 -6.97
N GLY A 122 8.24 -24.80 -7.07
CA GLY A 122 8.24 -26.20 -7.51
C GLY A 122 7.17 -27.01 -6.77
N GLU A 123 6.61 -28.01 -7.47
CA GLU A 123 5.61 -28.93 -6.91
C GLU A 123 6.10 -29.45 -5.55
N LYS A 124 5.38 -29.12 -4.48
CA LYS A 124 5.56 -29.77 -3.18
C LYS A 124 4.66 -30.98 -3.10
#